data_AF-A0A8T0Z5K3-F1
#
_entry.id   AF-A0A8T0Z5K3-F1
#
_cell.length_a   1.000
_cell.length_b   1.000
_cell.length_c   1.000
_cell.angle_alpha   90.00
_cell.angle_beta   90.00
_cell.angle_gamma   90.00
#
_symmetry.space_group_name_H-M   'P 1'
#
loop_
_entity.id
_entity.type
_entity.pdbx_description
1 polymer ?
#
loop_
_entity_poly.entity_id
_entity_poly.type
_entity_poly.pdbx_seq_one_letter_code
_entity_poly.pdbx_strand_id
1 'polypeptide(L)'
;MSDLNYTLPNVSSPELPPRDGIVMVVYPKLVPSAYATIRALREILGCSLPIEIWYRPDEMEHAPKALDPLRYLAQNSSGGQISFHQITDPVAKRFVAKIYAIHNSFFDRVLFLDADNVPVRDPSFLFNSIDFLQTGAIFWPDFWHPTSTMFGLHSQSMLWELLNMPFVDMFEQESGQLVVDRRRHGAPLELVLLYATHEPNFFVHYKLAWGDKDLFRLAWLKLNATFHMIETPPAMAGMVTNSSAFCGMTMVQHDPEGEILFLHRNKHKLTGLESGSTVAKNSEPEGPESEHSNSLRVDEYPDPVIWTHLLSFDGNWSREHYVVQAFTTSLNFTSKQKCFGRRSLRHSQQFYVQTFANQTFAGLETDLRYFAKHATQL
;
A
#
# COMPACT_ATOMS: atom_id res chain seq x y z
N MET A 1 -10.90 -27.07 20.37
CA MET A 1 -11.41 -26.36 21.55
C MET A 1 -11.43 -24.88 21.20
N SER A 2 -12.56 -24.39 20.72
CA SER A 2 -12.77 -23.01 20.29
C SER A 2 -13.22 -22.18 21.48
N ASP A 3 -12.28 -21.82 22.36
CA ASP A 3 -12.47 -20.70 23.27
C ASP A 3 -12.31 -19.41 22.45
N LEU A 4 -13.37 -18.99 21.75
CA LEU A 4 -13.37 -17.81 20.89
C LEU A 4 -14.40 -16.77 21.36
N ASN A 5 -14.32 -16.40 22.64
CA ASN A 5 -14.91 -15.16 23.14
C ASN A 5 -13.87 -14.00 23.11
N TYR A 6 -12.83 -14.11 22.28
CA TYR A 6 -11.92 -12.99 22.08
C TYR A 6 -12.57 -11.95 21.17
N THR A 7 -12.98 -10.83 21.76
CA THR A 7 -13.59 -9.70 21.05
C THR A 7 -12.57 -8.58 20.97
N LEU A 8 -12.33 -8.08 19.76
CA LEU A 8 -11.46 -6.93 19.56
C LEU A 8 -12.08 -5.64 20.13
N PRO A 9 -11.28 -4.61 20.43
CA PRO A 9 -11.78 -3.30 20.82
C PRO A 9 -12.76 -2.71 19.78
N ASN A 10 -13.74 -1.93 20.24
CA ASN A 10 -14.64 -1.13 19.40
C ASN A 10 -15.52 -1.91 18.39
N VAL A 11 -15.58 -3.24 18.50
CA VAL A 11 -16.47 -4.09 17.69
C VAL A 11 -17.92 -3.96 18.17
N SER A 12 -18.85 -3.86 17.23
CA SER A 12 -20.28 -3.76 17.52
C SER A 12 -20.86 -5.09 18.02
N SER A 13 -22.01 -5.01 18.70
CA SER A 13 -22.77 -6.21 19.08
C SER A 13 -23.07 -7.07 17.83
N PRO A 14 -23.01 -8.40 17.94
CA PRO A 14 -23.34 -9.30 16.83
C PRO A 14 -24.73 -9.05 16.21
N GLU A 15 -25.65 -8.50 16.99
CA GLU A 15 -27.04 -8.20 16.61
C GLU A 15 -27.18 -6.98 15.69
N LEU A 16 -26.17 -6.10 15.63
CA LEU A 16 -26.19 -4.93 14.76
C LEU A 16 -25.58 -5.25 13.38
N PRO A 17 -26.05 -4.59 12.31
CA PRO A 17 -25.38 -4.63 11.01
C PRO A 17 -23.92 -4.19 11.14
N PRO A 18 -22.97 -4.89 10.50
CA PRO A 18 -21.56 -4.51 10.55
C PRO A 18 -21.34 -3.14 9.90
N ARG A 19 -20.48 -2.34 10.53
CA ARG A 19 -20.03 -1.05 9.99
C ARG A 19 -18.84 -1.27 9.06
N ASP A 20 -18.97 -0.80 7.82
CA ASP A 20 -17.93 -0.89 6.81
C ASP A 20 -17.20 0.43 6.70
N GLY A 21 -15.90 0.39 6.51
CA GLY A 21 -15.15 1.61 6.25
C GLY A 21 -13.71 1.37 5.87
N ILE A 22 -13.06 2.48 5.50
CA ILE A 22 -11.66 2.51 5.10
C ILE A 22 -10.83 2.99 6.28
N VAL A 23 -9.74 2.29 6.58
CA VAL A 23 -8.79 2.67 7.63
C VAL A 23 -7.48 3.06 6.97
N MET A 24 -6.98 4.26 7.27
CA MET A 24 -5.70 4.77 6.77
C MET A 24 -4.83 5.23 7.94
N VAL A 25 -3.53 4.93 7.88
CA VAL A 25 -2.53 5.50 8.80
C VAL A 25 -1.74 6.58 8.08
N VAL A 26 -1.58 7.74 8.72
CA VAL A 26 -0.88 8.89 8.14
C VAL A 26 0.19 9.44 9.08
N TYR A 27 1.26 9.95 8.47
CA TYR A 27 2.30 10.76 9.09
C TYR A 27 2.64 11.92 8.14
N PRO A 28 3.35 12.99 8.56
CA PRO A 28 3.39 14.25 7.81
C PRO A 28 3.74 14.14 6.32
N LYS A 29 4.73 13.31 5.95
CA LYS A 29 5.15 13.16 4.54
C LYS A 29 4.14 12.42 3.67
N LEU A 30 3.20 11.69 4.27
CA LEU A 30 2.16 10.94 3.54
C LEU A 30 0.85 11.70 3.44
N VAL A 31 0.68 12.84 4.11
CA VAL A 31 -0.58 13.59 4.05
C VAL A 31 -0.94 14.03 2.63
N PRO A 32 -0.02 14.56 1.79
CA PRO A 32 -0.36 14.89 0.41
C PRO A 32 -0.87 13.68 -0.40
N SER A 33 -0.27 12.50 -0.18
CA SER A 33 -0.73 11.25 -0.78
C SER A 33 -2.12 10.84 -0.26
N ALA A 34 -2.33 10.86 1.06
CA ALA A 34 -3.63 10.55 1.67
C ALA A 34 -4.73 11.49 1.17
N TYR A 35 -4.45 12.79 1.11
CA TYR A 35 -5.36 13.81 0.60
C TYR A 35 -5.75 13.54 -0.85
N ALA A 36 -4.77 13.23 -1.70
CA ALA A 36 -5.00 12.87 -3.10
C ALA A 36 -5.85 11.60 -3.25
N THR A 37 -5.52 10.55 -2.50
CA THR A 37 -6.26 9.28 -2.49
C THR A 37 -7.71 9.47 -2.03
N ILE A 38 -7.95 10.25 -0.97
CA ILE A 38 -9.31 10.54 -0.46
C ILE A 38 -10.11 11.34 -1.49
N ARG A 39 -9.51 12.36 -2.12
CA ARG A 39 -10.20 13.10 -3.19
C ARG A 39 -10.51 12.22 -4.40
N ALA A 40 -9.60 11.32 -4.80
CA ALA A 40 -9.90 10.35 -5.86
C ALA A 40 -11.09 9.44 -5.48
N LEU A 41 -11.09 8.89 -4.26
CA LEU A 41 -12.21 8.09 -3.74
C LEU A 41 -13.54 8.85 -3.80
N ARG A 42 -13.57 10.13 -3.40
CA ARG A 42 -14.80 10.92 -3.31
C ARG A 42 -15.25 11.52 -4.63
N GLU A 43 -14.35 12.19 -5.34
CA GLU A 43 -14.67 13.05 -6.47
C GLU A 43 -14.63 12.31 -7.80
N ILE A 44 -13.77 11.30 -7.94
CA ILE A 44 -13.62 10.53 -9.18
C ILE A 44 -14.43 9.24 -9.12
N LEU A 45 -14.32 8.51 -8.01
CA LEU A 45 -14.90 7.16 -7.88
C LEU A 45 -16.29 7.15 -7.24
N GLY A 46 -16.72 8.25 -6.61
CA GLY A 46 -18.02 8.35 -5.94
C GLY A 46 -18.16 7.42 -4.72
N CYS A 47 -17.05 6.95 -4.13
CA CYS A 47 -17.05 6.05 -2.99
C CYS A 47 -17.61 6.77 -1.75
N SER A 48 -18.62 6.18 -1.10
CA SER A 48 -19.27 6.75 0.08
C SER A 48 -18.85 6.11 1.40
N LEU A 49 -17.93 5.14 1.38
CA LEU A 49 -17.46 4.48 2.60
C LEU A 49 -16.87 5.49 3.58
N PRO A 50 -17.24 5.45 4.88
CA PRO A 50 -16.63 6.30 5.90
C PRO A 50 -15.14 5.95 6.07
N ILE A 51 -14.34 6.94 6.47
CA ILE A 51 -12.88 6.82 6.59
C ILE A 51 -12.45 7.11 8.03
N GLU A 52 -11.58 6.27 8.55
CA GLU A 52 -10.81 6.51 9.77
C GLU A 52 -9.37 6.89 9.41
N ILE A 53 -8.94 8.06 9.87
CA ILE A 53 -7.57 8.53 9.78
C ILE A 53 -6.89 8.33 11.13
N TRP A 54 -5.97 7.39 11.18
CA TRP A 54 -5.17 7.08 12.35
C TRP A 54 -3.80 7.76 12.25
N TYR A 55 -3.34 8.37 13.33
CA TYR A 55 -2.04 9.05 13.35
C TYR A 55 -1.40 9.04 14.72
N ARG A 56 -0.07 9.14 14.74
CA ARG A 56 0.75 9.25 15.94
C ARG A 56 1.02 10.71 16.29
N PRO A 57 0.64 11.22 17.46
CA PRO A 57 0.90 12.62 17.84
C PRO A 57 2.40 12.97 17.86
N ASP A 58 3.27 12.06 18.30
CA ASP A 58 4.73 12.26 18.34
C ASP A 58 5.34 12.40 16.93
N GLU A 59 4.77 11.74 15.92
CA GLU A 59 5.22 11.90 14.53
C GLU A 59 4.74 13.22 13.90
N MET A 60 3.74 13.88 14.50
CA MET A 60 3.18 15.15 14.04
C MET A 60 3.78 16.37 14.73
N GLU A 61 4.53 16.20 15.82
CA GLU A 61 5.05 17.30 16.65
C GLU A 61 5.87 18.33 15.85
N HIS A 62 6.68 17.87 14.91
CA HIS A 62 7.53 18.72 14.06
C HIS A 62 6.79 19.30 12.84
N ALA A 63 5.51 18.95 12.66
CA ALA A 63 4.65 19.44 11.59
C ALA A 63 3.19 19.51 12.09
N PRO A 64 2.87 20.39 13.07
CA PRO A 64 1.58 20.39 13.77
C PRO A 64 0.37 20.69 12.86
N LYS A 65 0.63 21.32 11.71
CA LYS A 65 -0.35 21.62 10.65
C LYS A 65 -0.45 20.55 9.59
N ALA A 66 0.32 19.46 9.69
CA ALA A 66 0.36 18.44 8.64
C ALA A 66 -1.02 17.82 8.37
N LEU A 67 -1.90 17.74 9.36
CA LEU A 67 -3.26 17.19 9.21
C LEU A 67 -4.29 18.19 8.69
N ASP A 68 -3.95 19.47 8.56
CA ASP A 68 -4.90 20.52 8.18
C ASP A 68 -5.57 20.26 6.82
N PRO A 69 -4.89 19.73 5.78
CA PRO A 69 -5.54 19.36 4.53
C PRO A 69 -6.61 18.27 4.72
N LEU A 70 -6.35 17.27 5.57
CA LEU A 70 -7.33 16.20 5.83
C LEU A 70 -8.50 16.70 6.68
N ARG A 71 -8.23 17.59 7.65
CA ARG A 71 -9.29 18.25 8.44
C ARG A 71 -10.17 19.14 7.58
N TYR A 72 -9.58 19.83 6.61
CA TYR A 72 -10.31 20.60 5.61
C TYR A 72 -11.27 19.72 4.80
N LEU A 73 -10.82 18.54 4.34
CA LEU A 73 -11.72 17.58 3.67
C LEU A 73 -12.85 17.13 4.59
N ALA A 74 -12.56 16.83 5.86
CA ALA A 74 -13.57 16.35 6.81
C ALA A 74 -14.65 17.41 7.14
N GLN A 75 -14.33 18.70 7.02
CA GLN A 75 -15.27 19.80 7.19
C GLN A 75 -16.10 20.08 5.93
N ASN A 76 -15.58 19.71 4.77
CA ASN A 76 -16.27 19.89 3.51
C ASN A 76 -17.26 18.74 3.26
N SER A 77 -18.49 19.05 2.87
CA SER A 77 -19.51 18.07 2.50
C SER A 77 -19.06 17.05 1.44
N SER A 78 -18.10 17.42 0.57
CA SER A 78 -17.54 16.51 -0.44
C SER A 78 -16.58 15.46 0.12
N GLY A 79 -16.01 15.65 1.32
CA GLY A 79 -15.09 14.70 1.95
C GLY A 79 -15.77 13.45 2.50
N GLY A 80 -17.09 13.48 2.67
CA GLY A 80 -17.85 12.40 3.32
C GLY A 80 -17.53 12.29 4.81
N GLN A 81 -17.83 11.13 5.40
CA GLN A 81 -17.59 10.89 6.82
C GLN A 81 -16.12 10.53 7.06
N ILE A 82 -15.37 11.44 7.68
CA ILE A 82 -13.96 11.24 8.06
C ILE A 82 -13.84 11.43 9.57
N SER A 83 -13.24 10.47 10.26
CA SER A 83 -12.93 10.53 11.70
C SER A 83 -11.43 10.43 11.94
N PHE A 84 -10.95 11.03 13.04
CA PHE A 84 -9.52 11.11 13.36
C PHE A 84 -9.23 10.43 14.69
N HIS A 85 -8.25 9.53 14.71
CA HIS A 85 -7.92 8.71 15.87
C HIS A 85 -6.42 8.77 16.18
N GLN A 86 -6.09 9.01 17.44
CA GLN A 86 -4.71 9.08 17.89
C GLN A 86 -4.20 7.70 18.30
N ILE A 87 -3.02 7.33 17.82
CA ILE A 87 -2.26 6.17 18.28
C ILE A 87 -1.38 6.63 19.44
N THR A 88 -1.79 6.33 20.67
CA THR A 88 -1.07 6.70 21.89
C THR A 88 -0.19 5.58 22.44
N ASP A 89 -0.36 4.36 21.95
CA ASP A 89 0.44 3.20 22.35
C ASP A 89 1.92 3.40 21.95
N PRO A 90 2.88 3.29 22.89
CA PRO A 90 4.29 3.52 22.62
C PRO A 90 4.95 2.47 21.70
N VAL A 91 4.40 1.24 21.60
CA VAL A 91 4.93 0.18 20.73
C VAL A 91 4.37 0.25 19.31
N ALA A 92 3.23 0.90 19.11
CA ALA A 92 2.55 1.04 17.82
C ALA A 92 3.22 2.08 16.89
N LYS A 93 4.50 1.86 16.55
CA LYS A 93 5.33 2.73 15.70
C LYS A 93 5.61 2.08 14.34
N ARG A 94 5.88 2.91 13.32
CA ARG A 94 6.24 2.44 11.97
C ARG A 94 5.23 1.42 11.44
N PHE A 95 5.69 0.21 11.09
CA PHE A 95 4.88 -0.89 10.59
C PHE A 95 3.80 -1.38 11.58
N VAL A 96 4.02 -1.23 12.89
CA VAL A 96 3.04 -1.64 13.91
C VAL A 96 1.84 -0.69 13.95
N ALA A 97 2.00 0.56 13.51
CA ALA A 97 0.92 1.55 13.53
C ALA A 97 -0.30 1.11 12.70
N LYS A 98 -0.09 0.45 11.55
CA LYS A 98 -1.21 -0.07 10.75
C LYS A 98 -1.91 -1.26 11.38
N ILE A 99 -1.15 -2.17 11.98
CA ILE A 99 -1.70 -3.30 12.73
C ILE A 99 -2.56 -2.77 13.88
N TYR A 100 -2.05 -1.78 14.62
CA TYR A 100 -2.78 -1.15 15.71
C TYR A 100 -4.08 -0.49 15.23
N ALA A 101 -4.04 0.25 14.12
CA ALA A 101 -5.22 0.90 13.55
C ALA A 101 -6.30 -0.11 13.12
N ILE A 102 -5.92 -1.19 12.44
CA ILE A 102 -6.85 -2.27 12.05
C ILE A 102 -7.41 -2.96 13.30
N HIS A 103 -6.56 -3.26 14.28
CA HIS A 103 -6.95 -3.93 15.51
C HIS A 103 -7.93 -3.09 16.35
N ASN A 104 -7.78 -1.77 16.38
CA ASN A 104 -8.56 -0.85 17.22
C ASN A 104 -9.64 -0.06 16.48
N SER A 105 -9.84 -0.30 15.17
CA SER A 105 -10.83 0.39 14.35
C SER A 105 -12.24 0.37 14.95
N PHE A 106 -13.05 1.40 14.69
CA PHE A 106 -14.47 1.39 15.00
C PHE A 106 -15.33 0.78 13.89
N PHE A 107 -14.74 0.40 12.74
CA PHE A 107 -15.44 -0.39 11.73
C PHE A 107 -15.35 -1.88 12.05
N ASP A 108 -16.44 -2.60 11.82
CA ASP A 108 -16.47 -4.06 12.01
C ASP A 108 -15.83 -4.78 10.82
N ARG A 109 -16.01 -4.22 9.61
CA ARG A 109 -15.37 -4.69 8.38
C ARG A 109 -14.51 -3.56 7.81
N VAL A 110 -13.21 -3.83 7.73
CA VAL A 110 -12.20 -2.83 7.39
C VAL A 110 -11.63 -3.13 6.02
N LEU A 111 -11.63 -2.13 5.14
CA LEU A 111 -10.66 -2.03 4.05
C LEU A 111 -9.50 -1.18 4.58
N PHE A 112 -8.38 -1.81 4.91
CA PHE A 112 -7.18 -1.03 5.19
C PHE A 112 -6.58 -0.57 3.88
N LEU A 113 -6.12 0.68 3.83
CA LEU A 113 -5.53 1.28 2.64
C LEU A 113 -4.36 2.18 3.06
N ASP A 114 -3.14 1.86 2.63
CA ASP A 114 -1.98 2.75 2.79
C ASP A 114 -2.25 4.10 2.11
N ALA A 115 -1.72 5.18 2.67
CA ALA A 115 -2.01 6.54 2.21
C ALA A 115 -1.63 6.83 0.74
N ASP A 116 -0.67 6.08 0.23
CA ASP A 116 -0.14 6.13 -1.14
C ASP A 116 -0.63 4.96 -2.01
N ASN A 117 -1.71 4.30 -1.60
CA ASN A 117 -2.41 3.29 -2.37
C ASN A 117 -3.77 3.81 -2.82
N VAL A 118 -3.97 3.94 -4.12
CA VAL A 118 -5.17 4.54 -4.71
C VAL A 118 -5.93 3.50 -5.54
N PRO A 119 -7.24 3.34 -5.33
CA PRO A 119 -8.04 2.50 -6.20
C PRO A 119 -8.36 3.18 -7.54
N VAL A 120 -8.63 2.38 -8.57
CA VAL A 120 -9.06 2.86 -9.91
C VAL A 120 -10.56 2.72 -10.16
N ARG A 121 -11.28 2.06 -9.23
CA ARG A 121 -12.73 1.88 -9.18
C ARG A 121 -13.20 1.95 -7.73
N ASP A 122 -14.47 2.25 -7.48
CA ASP A 122 -15.02 2.24 -6.12
C ASP A 122 -14.77 0.87 -5.46
N PRO A 123 -14.00 0.77 -4.36
CA PRO A 123 -13.66 -0.51 -3.73
C PRO A 123 -14.78 -1.05 -2.82
N SER A 124 -15.91 -0.35 -2.67
CA SER A 124 -17.00 -0.75 -1.78
C SER A 124 -17.60 -2.12 -2.07
N PHE A 125 -17.53 -2.57 -3.34
CA PHE A 125 -18.01 -3.89 -3.75
C PHE A 125 -17.28 -5.03 -3.05
N LEU A 126 -16.03 -4.83 -2.58
CA LEU A 126 -15.24 -5.87 -1.93
C LEU A 126 -15.95 -6.46 -0.71
N PHE A 127 -16.70 -5.65 0.06
CA PHE A 127 -17.46 -6.12 1.24
C PHE A 127 -18.65 -7.04 0.89
N ASN A 128 -19.06 -7.06 -0.37
CA ASN A 128 -20.15 -7.89 -0.88
C ASN A 128 -19.68 -8.92 -1.92
N SER A 129 -18.38 -8.97 -2.21
CA SER A 129 -17.79 -10.01 -3.05
C SER A 129 -18.00 -11.38 -2.44
N ILE A 130 -18.17 -12.41 -3.29
CA ILE A 130 -18.39 -13.79 -2.82
C ILE A 130 -17.20 -14.24 -1.96
N ASP A 131 -15.98 -13.91 -2.39
CA ASP A 131 -14.74 -14.23 -1.68
C ASP A 131 -14.70 -13.67 -0.27
N PHE A 132 -15.09 -12.40 -0.09
CA PHE A 132 -15.15 -11.79 1.23
C PHE A 132 -16.29 -12.36 2.08
N LEU A 133 -17.50 -12.53 1.52
CA LEU A 133 -18.64 -13.08 2.26
C LEU A 133 -18.34 -14.50 2.78
N GLN A 134 -17.69 -15.33 1.97
CA GLN A 134 -17.33 -16.69 2.36
C GLN A 134 -16.22 -16.72 3.41
N THR A 135 -15.15 -15.95 3.22
CA THR A 135 -13.92 -16.10 4.02
C THR A 135 -13.79 -15.06 5.15
N GLY A 136 -14.40 -13.90 5.01
CA GLY A 136 -14.27 -12.75 5.89
C GLY A 136 -12.93 -12.02 5.78
N ALA A 137 -12.04 -12.40 4.87
CA ALA A 137 -10.77 -11.73 4.66
C ALA A 137 -10.29 -11.84 3.21
N ILE A 138 -9.87 -10.73 2.59
CA ILE A 138 -9.21 -10.70 1.28
C ILE A 138 -7.82 -10.11 1.45
N PHE A 139 -6.82 -10.83 0.95
CA PHE A 139 -5.40 -10.46 0.95
C PHE A 139 -4.86 -10.40 -0.47
N TRP A 140 -3.87 -9.53 -0.68
CA TRP A 140 -3.23 -9.35 -1.97
C TRP A 140 -1.81 -9.93 -1.97
N PRO A 141 -1.37 -10.53 -3.08
CA PRO A 141 0.01 -10.96 -3.22
C PRO A 141 0.94 -9.75 -3.34
N ASP A 142 2.15 -9.92 -2.84
CA ASP A 142 3.30 -9.06 -3.12
C ASP A 142 4.10 -9.62 -4.31
N PHE A 143 5.20 -8.96 -4.69
CA PHE A 143 6.09 -9.41 -5.75
C PHE A 143 6.86 -10.70 -5.42
N TRP A 144 6.92 -11.10 -4.15
CA TRP A 144 7.80 -12.19 -3.71
C TRP A 144 7.04 -13.50 -3.58
N HIS A 145 7.51 -14.48 -4.35
CA HIS A 145 7.15 -15.88 -4.24
C HIS A 145 8.31 -16.64 -3.56
N PRO A 146 8.07 -17.75 -2.83
CA PRO A 146 9.13 -18.54 -2.21
C PRO A 146 10.27 -18.97 -3.15
N THR A 147 9.99 -19.12 -4.45
CA THR A 147 10.98 -19.43 -5.49
C THR A 147 11.83 -18.23 -5.92
N SER A 148 11.40 -17.01 -5.61
CA SER A 148 12.02 -15.74 -6.03
C SER A 148 11.79 -14.61 -5.01
N THR A 149 12.10 -14.87 -3.74
CA THR A 149 12.00 -13.88 -2.65
C THR A 149 13.37 -13.28 -2.31
N MET A 150 13.40 -11.98 -2.03
CA MET A 150 14.59 -11.29 -1.50
C MET A 150 14.64 -11.25 0.02
N PHE A 151 13.63 -11.81 0.70
CA PHE A 151 13.49 -11.76 2.16
C PHE A 151 13.74 -13.11 2.84
N GLY A 152 14.09 -14.16 2.08
CA GLY A 152 14.45 -15.45 2.65
C GLY A 152 13.26 -16.30 3.12
N LEU A 153 12.05 -16.02 2.64
CA LEU A 153 10.85 -16.83 2.89
C LEU A 153 10.72 -17.97 1.87
N HIS A 154 11.72 -18.84 1.80
CA HIS A 154 11.69 -20.08 1.01
C HIS A 154 11.39 -21.31 1.89
N SER A 155 11.34 -22.52 1.32
CA SER A 155 10.92 -23.73 2.03
C SER A 155 11.84 -24.16 3.19
N GLN A 156 13.12 -23.78 3.16
CA GLN A 156 14.09 -24.03 4.23
C GLN A 156 14.25 -22.84 5.20
N SER A 157 13.36 -21.84 5.15
CA SER A 157 13.41 -20.71 6.08
C SER A 157 13.17 -21.17 7.52
N MET A 158 13.97 -20.65 8.47
CA MET A 158 13.77 -20.88 9.91
C MET A 158 12.43 -20.35 10.41
N LEU A 159 11.75 -19.48 9.63
CA LEU A 159 10.41 -19.00 9.91
C LEU A 159 9.42 -20.15 10.20
N TRP A 160 9.46 -21.21 9.40
CA TRP A 160 8.52 -22.33 9.52
C TRP A 160 8.71 -23.10 10.83
N GLU A 161 9.96 -23.28 11.26
CA GLU A 161 10.30 -23.88 12.55
C GLU A 161 9.91 -22.96 13.71
N LEU A 162 10.25 -21.67 13.62
CA LEU A 162 9.92 -20.66 14.64
C LEU A 162 8.41 -20.60 14.89
N LEU A 163 7.61 -20.63 13.83
CA LEU A 163 6.15 -20.58 13.93
C LEU A 163 5.53 -21.96 14.18
N ASN A 164 6.31 -23.04 14.16
CA ASN A 164 5.84 -24.42 14.19
C ASN A 164 4.69 -24.61 13.18
N MET A 165 5.01 -24.37 11.91
CA MET A 165 4.12 -24.46 10.76
C MET A 165 4.80 -25.20 9.61
N PRO A 166 4.05 -25.97 8.79
CA PRO A 166 4.60 -26.49 7.55
C PRO A 166 4.88 -25.34 6.56
N PHE A 167 5.82 -25.56 5.65
CA PHE A 167 6.01 -24.67 4.50
C PHE A 167 4.72 -24.58 3.67
N VAL A 168 4.40 -23.36 3.24
CA VAL A 168 3.27 -23.08 2.35
C VAL A 168 3.78 -22.39 1.10
N ASP A 169 3.59 -23.04 -0.06
CA ASP A 169 3.98 -22.50 -1.36
C ASP A 169 2.91 -21.54 -1.90
N MET A 170 3.06 -20.27 -1.56
CA MET A 170 2.20 -19.18 -2.01
C MET A 170 2.95 -17.86 -1.98
N PHE A 171 2.45 -16.85 -2.69
CA PHE A 171 2.99 -15.50 -2.61
C PHE A 171 2.98 -14.98 -1.16
N GLU A 172 4.02 -14.24 -0.81
CA GLU A 172 3.99 -13.36 0.36
C GLU A 172 2.85 -12.33 0.17
N GLN A 173 2.23 -11.89 1.26
CA GLN A 173 1.17 -10.91 1.22
C GLN A 173 1.73 -9.49 1.14
N GLU A 174 1.10 -8.58 0.38
CA GLU A 174 1.27 -7.13 0.53
C GLU A 174 0.23 -6.58 1.53
N SER A 175 0.68 -5.80 2.52
CA SER A 175 -0.19 -5.25 3.58
C SER A 175 -0.63 -3.81 3.32
N GLY A 176 -0.24 -3.21 2.19
CA GLY A 176 -0.69 -1.90 1.75
C GLY A 176 -2.20 -1.82 1.49
N GLN A 177 -2.87 -2.95 1.37
CA GLN A 177 -4.31 -3.07 1.43
C GLN A 177 -4.74 -4.48 1.83
N LEU A 178 -5.82 -4.56 2.59
CA LEU A 178 -6.48 -5.81 2.97
C LEU A 178 -7.93 -5.52 3.33
N VAL A 179 -8.80 -6.50 3.17
CA VAL A 179 -10.19 -6.42 3.64
C VAL A 179 -10.39 -7.47 4.72
N VAL A 180 -10.85 -7.09 5.91
CA VAL A 180 -11.03 -8.03 7.03
C VAL A 180 -12.33 -7.74 7.79
N ASP A 181 -13.11 -8.79 8.02
CA ASP A 181 -14.17 -8.83 9.02
C ASP A 181 -13.56 -9.10 10.41
N ARG A 182 -13.48 -8.03 11.21
CA ARG A 182 -12.89 -8.06 12.56
C ARG A 182 -13.73 -8.86 13.54
N ARG A 183 -15.04 -9.01 13.31
CA ARG A 183 -15.92 -9.83 14.14
C ARG A 183 -15.61 -11.32 13.97
N ARG A 184 -15.23 -11.72 12.74
CA ARG A 184 -14.87 -13.11 12.42
C ARG A 184 -13.41 -13.44 12.72
N HIS A 185 -12.52 -12.46 12.63
CA HIS A 185 -11.06 -12.66 12.66
C HIS A 185 -10.37 -12.00 13.85
N GLY A 186 -11.03 -11.96 15.01
CA GLY A 186 -10.46 -11.39 16.25
C GLY A 186 -9.16 -12.06 16.69
N ALA A 187 -9.13 -13.39 16.77
CA ALA A 187 -7.93 -14.14 17.19
C ALA A 187 -6.76 -14.04 16.19
N PRO A 188 -6.96 -14.16 14.86
CA PRO A 188 -5.91 -13.87 13.89
C PRO A 188 -5.32 -12.46 14.02
N LEU A 189 -6.16 -11.43 14.18
CA LEU A 189 -5.70 -10.05 14.36
C LEU A 189 -4.89 -9.86 15.65
N GLU A 190 -5.27 -10.53 16.74
CA GLU A 190 -4.48 -10.55 17.97
C GLU A 190 -3.11 -11.21 17.78
N LEU A 191 -3.06 -12.31 17.03
CA LEU A 191 -1.81 -12.98 16.72
C LEU A 191 -0.89 -12.12 15.84
N VAL A 192 -1.43 -11.32 14.92
CA VAL A 192 -0.64 -10.33 14.17
C VAL A 192 -0.03 -9.30 15.11
N LEU A 193 -0.81 -8.79 16.07
CA LEU A 193 -0.31 -7.85 17.07
C LEU A 193 0.79 -8.48 17.93
N LEU A 194 0.62 -9.74 18.34
CA LEU A 194 1.64 -10.49 19.07
C LEU A 194 2.94 -10.63 18.25
N TYR A 195 2.86 -11.05 16.98
CA TYR A 195 4.02 -11.16 16.10
C TYR A 195 4.77 -9.83 15.94
N ALA A 196 4.04 -8.72 15.90
CA ALA A 196 4.61 -7.39 15.72
C ALA A 196 5.22 -6.80 16.99
N THR A 197 4.72 -7.16 18.18
CA THR A 197 5.07 -6.48 19.44
C THR A 197 5.79 -7.33 20.48
N HIS A 198 5.85 -8.66 20.31
CA HIS A 198 6.54 -9.55 21.24
C HIS A 198 8.04 -9.25 21.34
N GLU A 199 8.58 -9.22 22.57
CA GLU A 199 10.00 -9.02 22.86
C GLU A 199 10.61 -10.27 23.55
N PRO A 200 11.75 -10.80 23.08
CA PRO A 200 12.49 -10.35 21.90
C PRO A 200 11.71 -10.62 20.60
N ASN A 201 11.78 -9.70 19.65
CA ASN A 201 11.16 -9.90 18.34
C ASN A 201 12.07 -10.72 17.42
N PHE A 202 11.83 -12.03 17.35
CA PHE A 202 12.64 -12.94 16.53
C PHE A 202 12.49 -12.74 15.02
N PHE A 203 11.35 -12.25 14.53
CA PHE A 203 11.19 -11.91 13.12
C PHE A 203 12.16 -10.82 12.71
N VAL A 204 12.30 -9.77 13.53
CA VAL A 204 13.22 -8.66 13.29
C VAL A 204 14.66 -9.10 13.53
N HIS A 205 14.94 -9.79 14.63
CA HIS A 205 16.29 -10.20 15.01
C HIS A 205 16.95 -11.09 13.96
N TYR A 206 16.21 -12.09 13.45
CA TYR A 206 16.71 -13.03 12.43
C TYR A 206 16.33 -12.64 10.99
N LYS A 207 15.66 -11.50 10.79
CA LYS A 207 15.20 -11.00 9.48
C LYS A 207 14.34 -12.01 8.72
N LEU A 208 13.42 -12.67 9.43
CA LEU A 208 12.55 -13.73 8.88
C LEU A 208 11.29 -13.20 8.20
N ALA A 209 10.97 -11.92 8.40
CA ALA A 209 9.92 -11.20 7.69
C ALA A 209 10.31 -9.72 7.58
N TRP A 210 9.82 -9.02 6.55
CA TRP A 210 10.09 -7.61 6.35
C TRP A 210 8.91 -6.73 6.81
N GLY A 211 9.02 -6.17 8.01
CA GLY A 211 7.96 -5.32 8.57
C GLY A 211 6.69 -6.10 8.89
N ASP A 212 5.54 -5.49 8.69
CA ASP A 212 4.21 -6.07 8.92
C ASP A 212 3.67 -6.89 7.73
N LYS A 213 4.30 -6.71 6.56
CA LYS A 213 3.88 -7.17 5.24
C LYS A 213 3.19 -8.55 5.26
N ASP A 214 3.90 -9.56 5.77
CA ASP A 214 3.46 -10.96 5.69
C ASP A 214 2.88 -11.50 7.01
N LEU A 215 2.84 -10.67 8.06
CA LEU A 215 2.40 -11.11 9.39
C LEU A 215 0.92 -11.52 9.43
N PHE A 216 0.08 -10.83 8.65
CA PHE A 216 -1.34 -11.16 8.50
C PHE A 216 -1.53 -12.57 7.91
N ARG A 217 -0.95 -12.85 6.74
CA ARG A 217 -0.97 -14.18 6.13
C ARG A 217 -0.47 -15.26 7.08
N LEU A 218 0.66 -15.04 7.76
CA LEU A 218 1.24 -16.00 8.69
C LEU A 218 0.31 -16.29 9.87
N ALA A 219 -0.32 -15.26 10.45
CA ALA A 219 -1.28 -15.45 11.55
C ALA A 219 -2.53 -16.22 11.12
N TRP A 220 -3.06 -15.94 9.93
CA TRP A 220 -4.22 -16.66 9.38
C TRP A 220 -3.89 -18.12 9.12
N LEU A 221 -2.74 -18.40 8.50
CA LEU A 221 -2.27 -19.76 8.27
C LEU A 221 -2.03 -20.51 9.59
N LYS A 222 -1.43 -19.85 10.59
CA LYS A 222 -1.15 -20.47 11.90
C LYS A 222 -2.41 -20.93 12.61
N LEU A 223 -3.47 -20.13 12.52
CA LEU A 223 -4.76 -20.41 13.17
C LEU A 223 -5.75 -21.15 12.28
N ASN A 224 -5.34 -21.54 11.06
CA ASN A 224 -6.21 -22.14 10.06
C ASN A 224 -7.50 -21.30 9.81
N ALA A 225 -7.36 -19.97 9.83
CA ALA A 225 -8.44 -19.04 9.60
C ALA A 225 -8.67 -18.87 8.09
N THR A 226 -9.93 -18.70 7.68
CA THR A 226 -10.29 -18.55 6.27
C THR A 226 -9.91 -17.17 5.73
N PHE A 227 -9.32 -17.13 4.55
CA PHE A 227 -9.09 -15.91 3.78
C PHE A 227 -9.06 -16.26 2.28
N HIS A 228 -9.33 -15.27 1.44
CA HIS A 228 -9.08 -15.33 0.00
C HIS A 228 -7.79 -14.58 -0.32
N MET A 229 -6.84 -15.25 -0.99
CA MET A 229 -5.66 -14.60 -1.57
C MET A 229 -5.95 -14.34 -3.04
N ILE A 230 -5.83 -13.08 -3.47
CA ILE A 230 -5.96 -12.71 -4.88
C ILE A 230 -4.98 -13.52 -5.73
N GLU A 231 -5.51 -14.19 -6.76
CA GLU A 231 -4.74 -15.14 -7.55
C GLU A 231 -3.86 -14.48 -8.61
N THR A 232 -4.26 -13.31 -9.11
CA THR A 232 -3.55 -12.60 -10.16
C THR A 232 -2.27 -11.96 -9.59
N PRO A 233 -1.08 -12.33 -10.08
CA PRO A 233 0.17 -11.75 -9.61
C PRO A 233 0.20 -10.23 -9.79
N PRO A 234 0.92 -9.48 -8.96
CA PRO A 234 0.98 -8.03 -9.10
C PRO A 234 1.63 -7.62 -10.43
N ALA A 235 1.06 -6.62 -11.08
CA ALA A 235 1.70 -5.91 -12.18
C ALA A 235 2.50 -4.71 -11.62
N MET A 236 3.15 -3.95 -12.50
CA MET A 236 3.90 -2.75 -12.12
C MET A 236 3.60 -1.60 -13.07
N ALA A 237 3.34 -0.41 -12.53
CA ALA A 237 3.27 0.83 -13.29
C ALA A 237 4.57 1.63 -13.11
N GLY A 238 5.05 2.23 -14.19
CA GLY A 238 6.35 2.88 -14.20
C GLY A 238 6.77 3.42 -15.55
N MET A 239 8.08 3.45 -15.76
CA MET A 239 8.72 4.00 -16.95
C MET A 239 9.65 2.99 -17.62
N VAL A 240 9.63 2.97 -18.96
CA VAL A 240 10.67 2.30 -19.73
C VAL A 240 11.83 3.28 -19.92
N THR A 241 13.04 2.87 -19.52
CA THR A 241 14.25 3.68 -19.66
C THR A 241 14.85 3.56 -21.05
N ASN A 242 15.75 4.47 -21.42
CA ASN A 242 16.51 4.42 -22.67
C ASN A 242 17.32 3.11 -22.84
N SER A 243 17.69 2.46 -21.74
CA SER A 243 18.38 1.16 -21.73
C SER A 243 17.44 -0.04 -21.94
N SER A 244 16.17 0.18 -22.29
CA SER A 244 15.14 -0.87 -22.39
C SER A 244 14.88 -1.63 -21.08
N ALA A 245 15.16 -0.99 -19.93
CA ALA A 245 14.77 -1.49 -18.62
C ALA A 245 13.38 -0.94 -18.26
N PHE A 246 12.58 -1.73 -17.54
CA PHE A 246 11.33 -1.26 -16.95
C PHE A 246 11.55 -0.89 -15.49
N CYS A 247 11.47 0.41 -15.18
CA CYS A 247 11.51 0.94 -13.82
C CYS A 247 10.10 1.12 -13.27
N GLY A 248 9.59 0.10 -12.59
CA GLY A 248 8.34 0.15 -11.84
C GLY A 248 8.52 0.89 -10.52
N MET A 249 7.61 1.82 -10.25
CA MET A 249 7.56 2.62 -9.02
C MET A 249 6.22 2.47 -8.29
N THR A 250 5.30 1.71 -8.86
CA THR A 250 3.97 1.50 -8.33
C THR A 250 3.58 0.05 -8.55
N MET A 251 3.19 -0.63 -7.48
CA MET A 251 2.61 -1.96 -7.55
C MET A 251 1.17 -1.83 -8.07
N VAL A 252 0.81 -2.70 -9.01
CA VAL A 252 -0.53 -2.75 -9.60
C VAL A 252 -1.17 -4.05 -9.16
N GLN A 253 -2.31 -3.95 -8.51
CA GLN A 253 -2.98 -5.07 -7.86
C GLN A 253 -4.42 -5.18 -8.32
N HIS A 254 -4.91 -6.42 -8.34
CA HIS A 254 -6.13 -6.80 -9.05
C HIS A 254 -7.24 -7.18 -8.07
N ASP A 255 -8.48 -7.14 -8.52
CA ASP A 255 -9.61 -7.71 -7.79
C ASP A 255 -9.71 -9.24 -7.99
N PRO A 256 -10.68 -9.93 -7.35
CA PRO A 256 -10.88 -11.37 -7.53
C PRO A 256 -11.16 -11.79 -8.98
N GLU A 257 -11.71 -10.89 -9.79
CA GLU A 257 -11.97 -11.09 -11.22
C GLU A 257 -10.73 -10.90 -12.10
N GLY A 258 -9.60 -10.46 -11.52
CA GLY A 258 -8.34 -10.24 -12.21
C GLY A 258 -8.20 -8.87 -12.87
N GLU A 259 -9.16 -7.96 -12.65
CA GLU A 259 -9.13 -6.61 -13.15
C GLU A 259 -8.32 -5.69 -12.23
N ILE A 260 -7.62 -4.71 -12.80
CA ILE A 260 -6.84 -3.75 -11.99
C ILE A 260 -7.80 -3.02 -11.03
N LEU A 261 -7.42 -2.98 -9.76
CA LEU A 261 -8.16 -2.29 -8.72
C LEU A 261 -7.30 -1.28 -7.95
N PHE A 262 -6.05 -1.59 -7.63
CA PHE A 262 -5.20 -0.76 -6.77
C PHE A 262 -3.88 -0.38 -7.45
N LEU A 263 -3.47 0.87 -7.25
CA LEU A 263 -2.18 1.44 -7.65
C LEU A 263 -1.42 1.92 -6.40
N HIS A 264 -0.55 1.06 -5.87
CA HIS A 264 0.21 1.34 -4.65
C HIS A 264 1.58 1.95 -4.99
N ARG A 265 1.76 3.25 -4.74
CA ARG A 265 3.02 4.00 -4.95
C ARG A 265 4.10 3.64 -3.92
N ASN A 266 4.54 2.38 -3.94
CA ASN A 266 5.58 1.84 -3.08
C ASN A 266 6.99 2.44 -3.33
N LYS A 267 7.12 3.24 -4.40
CA LYS A 267 8.23 4.17 -4.67
C LYS A 267 7.65 5.51 -5.14
N HIS A 268 8.42 6.58 -4.98
CA HIS A 268 8.09 7.90 -5.51
C HIS A 268 6.67 8.40 -5.11
N LYS A 269 6.49 8.58 -3.80
CA LYS A 269 5.26 9.04 -3.16
C LYS A 269 4.95 10.49 -3.57
N LEU A 270 3.66 10.85 -3.58
CA LEU A 270 3.24 12.22 -3.86
C LEU A 270 3.60 13.14 -2.70
N THR A 271 4.26 14.25 -3.02
CA THR A 271 4.68 15.26 -2.05
C THR A 271 3.90 16.56 -2.20
N GLY A 272 3.42 16.88 -3.39
CA GLY A 272 2.82 18.17 -3.72
C GLY A 272 3.79 19.35 -3.70
N LEU A 273 5.10 19.11 -3.48
CA LEU A 273 6.10 20.16 -3.28
C LEU A 273 6.98 20.33 -4.51
N GLU A 274 7.16 21.57 -4.98
CA GLU A 274 8.06 21.88 -6.09
C GLU A 274 9.49 21.43 -5.76
N SER A 275 10.19 20.89 -6.77
CA SER A 275 11.58 20.43 -6.66
C SER A 275 12.49 21.62 -6.34
N GLY A 276 12.67 21.91 -5.05
CA GLY A 276 13.42 23.06 -4.53
C GLY A 276 13.03 23.48 -3.11
N SER A 277 11.83 23.13 -2.64
CA SER A 277 11.33 23.45 -1.29
C SER A 277 11.61 22.35 -0.25
N THR A 278 12.77 21.68 -0.33
CA THR A 278 13.19 20.80 0.75
C THR A 278 13.58 21.61 1.98
N VAL A 279 12.84 21.43 3.07
CA VAL A 279 13.31 21.71 4.43
C VAL A 279 14.70 21.09 4.60
N ALA A 280 15.68 21.98 4.86
CA ALA A 280 17.07 21.76 5.21
C ALA A 280 17.59 20.31 5.12
N LYS A 281 18.22 19.96 4.00
CA LYS A 281 19.33 19.01 4.01
C LYS A 281 20.62 19.80 4.22
N ASN A 282 21.28 19.58 5.35
CA ASN A 282 22.65 20.05 5.57
C ASN A 282 23.58 19.36 4.55
N SER A 283 24.07 20.12 3.57
CA SER A 283 25.36 19.91 2.91
C SER A 283 25.73 21.13 2.07
N GLU A 284 26.98 21.54 2.20
CA GLU A 284 27.69 22.72 1.67
C GLU A 284 27.67 22.90 0.13
N PRO A 285 28.08 24.07 -0.41
CA PRO A 285 27.68 24.54 -1.73
C PRO A 285 28.64 24.09 -2.85
N GLU A 286 28.08 23.72 -4.01
CA GLU A 286 28.82 23.64 -5.28
C GLU A 286 28.25 24.62 -6.31
N GLY A 287 29.17 25.18 -7.11
CA GLY A 287 29.06 26.41 -7.90
C GLY A 287 28.28 26.33 -9.22
N PRO A 288 28.49 27.31 -10.13
CA PRO A 288 27.40 27.92 -10.89
C PRO A 288 27.01 27.17 -12.17
N GLU A 289 25.73 27.36 -12.49
CA GLU A 289 24.94 26.78 -13.57
C GLU A 289 25.45 27.15 -14.98
N SER A 290 25.23 26.23 -15.93
CA SER A 290 25.21 26.57 -17.35
C SER A 290 23.82 26.25 -17.90
N GLU A 291 23.13 27.31 -18.32
CA GLU A 291 21.84 27.27 -18.98
C GLU A 291 21.98 26.61 -20.37
N HIS A 292 21.20 25.56 -20.64
CA HIS A 292 20.77 25.23 -21.99
C HIS A 292 19.27 24.93 -21.98
N SER A 293 18.51 25.94 -22.39
CA SER A 293 17.10 25.90 -22.72
C SER A 293 16.81 24.86 -23.79
N ASN A 294 15.85 23.99 -23.54
CA ASN A 294 15.03 23.43 -24.61
C ASN A 294 13.59 23.25 -24.14
N SER A 295 12.69 23.87 -24.88
CA SER A 295 11.26 23.98 -24.62
C SER A 295 10.54 22.62 -24.68
N LEU A 296 10.14 22.12 -23.52
CA LEU A 296 9.12 21.11 -23.32
C LEU A 296 8.09 21.74 -22.39
N ARG A 297 6.78 21.56 -22.64
CA ARG A 297 5.71 22.08 -21.77
C ARG A 297 6.10 21.82 -20.32
N VAL A 298 6.35 22.87 -19.56
CA VAL A 298 6.68 22.76 -18.13
C VAL A 298 5.46 22.12 -17.50
N ASP A 299 5.62 20.88 -17.06
CA ASP A 299 4.58 20.15 -16.37
C ASP A 299 4.18 20.97 -15.14
N GLU A 300 2.93 21.42 -15.07
CA GLU A 300 2.47 22.42 -14.10
C GLU A 300 2.43 21.87 -12.66
N TYR A 301 2.68 20.57 -12.50
CA TYR A 301 2.61 19.88 -11.23
C TYR A 301 4.01 19.50 -10.69
N PRO A 302 4.19 19.62 -9.37
CA PRO A 302 5.49 19.46 -8.70
C PRO A 302 6.04 18.03 -8.73
N ASP A 303 5.19 17.03 -8.45
CA ASP A 303 5.57 15.62 -8.55
C ASP A 303 5.62 15.21 -10.03
N PRO A 304 6.59 14.43 -10.52
CA PRO A 304 6.66 14.01 -11.92
C PRO A 304 5.61 12.94 -12.30
N VAL A 305 5.31 12.85 -13.60
CA VAL A 305 4.58 11.70 -14.18
C VAL A 305 5.45 10.45 -14.10
N ILE A 306 4.94 9.39 -13.48
CA ILE A 306 5.63 8.12 -13.31
C ILE A 306 4.91 6.93 -13.95
N TRP A 307 3.62 7.05 -14.29
CA TRP A 307 2.82 5.99 -14.93
C TRP A 307 2.76 6.20 -16.44
N THR A 308 3.85 5.85 -17.12
CA THR A 308 3.91 5.90 -18.58
C THR A 308 3.63 4.54 -19.22
N HIS A 309 3.99 3.47 -18.51
CA HIS A 309 3.89 2.09 -18.98
C HIS A 309 3.41 1.18 -17.85
N LEU A 310 2.71 0.12 -18.24
CA LEU A 310 2.31 -1.00 -17.39
C LEU A 310 3.10 -2.25 -17.81
N LEU A 311 3.75 -2.90 -16.85
CA LEU A 311 4.40 -4.21 -17.01
C LEU A 311 3.53 -5.26 -16.32
N SER A 312 2.96 -6.16 -17.11
CA SER A 312 2.07 -7.21 -16.64
C SER A 312 2.67 -8.58 -16.91
N PHE A 313 2.37 -9.54 -16.04
CA PHE A 313 2.75 -10.94 -16.21
C PHE A 313 1.73 -11.65 -17.11
N ASP A 314 2.21 -12.46 -18.04
CA ASP A 314 1.36 -13.29 -18.89
C ASP A 314 0.92 -14.53 -18.10
N GLY A 315 -0.39 -14.63 -17.84
CA GLY A 315 -1.00 -15.71 -17.07
C GLY A 315 -0.86 -17.11 -17.69
N ASN A 316 -0.41 -17.21 -18.95
CA ASN A 316 -0.09 -18.51 -19.56
C ASN A 316 1.22 -19.12 -19.01
N TRP A 317 2.04 -18.33 -18.33
CA TRP A 317 3.27 -18.82 -17.71
C TRP A 317 3.02 -19.31 -16.28
N SER A 318 3.75 -20.36 -15.90
CA SER A 318 3.81 -20.83 -14.51
C SER A 318 4.31 -19.71 -13.58
N ARG A 319 3.72 -19.59 -12.39
CA ARG A 319 4.08 -18.59 -11.37
C ARG A 319 5.55 -18.63 -10.96
N GLU A 320 6.23 -19.76 -11.13
CA GLU A 320 7.68 -19.86 -10.89
C GLU A 320 8.52 -18.91 -11.79
N HIS A 321 7.96 -18.50 -12.95
CA HIS A 321 8.59 -17.57 -13.89
C HIS A 321 8.32 -16.09 -13.54
N TYR A 322 7.44 -15.84 -12.58
CA TYR A 322 7.18 -14.51 -12.05
C TYR A 322 8.38 -14.05 -11.21
N VAL A 323 9.30 -13.34 -11.86
CA VAL A 323 10.55 -12.86 -11.25
C VAL A 323 10.69 -11.36 -11.44
N VAL A 324 10.40 -10.63 -10.36
CA VAL A 324 10.58 -9.17 -10.26
C VAL A 324 11.99 -8.87 -9.75
N GLN A 325 12.69 -7.96 -10.41
CA GLN A 325 14.04 -7.55 -10.03
C GLN A 325 14.01 -6.20 -9.32
N ALA A 326 14.74 -6.09 -8.21
CA ALA A 326 15.09 -4.79 -7.62
C ALA A 326 16.41 -4.26 -8.20
N PHE A 327 16.40 -3.01 -8.62
CA PHE A 327 17.59 -2.34 -9.13
C PHE A 327 17.50 -0.83 -9.00
N THR A 328 18.60 -0.14 -9.27
CA THR A 328 18.66 1.32 -9.29
C THR A 328 18.97 1.79 -10.70
N THR A 329 18.31 2.84 -11.15
CA THR A 329 18.61 3.53 -12.41
C THR A 329 18.45 5.04 -12.25
N SER A 330 19.00 5.81 -13.18
CA SER A 330 18.72 7.24 -13.28
C SER A 330 17.46 7.46 -14.11
N LEU A 331 16.59 8.35 -13.62
CA LEU A 331 15.46 8.93 -14.32
C LEU A 331 15.67 10.44 -14.41
N ASN A 332 14.91 11.12 -15.27
CA ASN A 332 15.06 12.56 -15.52
C ASN A 332 14.91 13.42 -14.26
N PHE A 333 14.18 12.94 -13.26
CA PHE A 333 13.92 13.64 -11.99
C PHE A 333 14.65 13.01 -10.79
N THR A 334 15.39 11.90 -10.95
CA THR A 334 16.08 11.23 -9.83
C THR A 334 17.27 10.41 -10.31
N SER A 335 18.47 10.71 -9.80
CA SER A 335 19.71 10.07 -10.23
C SER A 335 19.89 8.61 -9.79
N LYS A 336 19.31 8.21 -8.64
CA LYS A 336 19.38 6.86 -8.07
C LYS A 336 17.99 6.34 -7.71
N GLN A 337 17.09 6.30 -8.68
CA GLN A 337 15.74 5.78 -8.48
C GLN A 337 15.79 4.27 -8.25
N LYS A 338 15.25 3.82 -7.11
CA LYS A 338 15.02 2.40 -6.85
C LYS A 338 13.79 1.94 -7.61
N CYS A 339 13.92 0.86 -8.36
CA CYS A 339 12.92 0.32 -9.26
C CYS A 339 12.64 -1.14 -8.96
N PHE A 340 11.40 -1.55 -9.21
CA PHE A 340 11.01 -2.95 -9.35
C PHE A 340 10.62 -3.23 -10.80
N GLY A 341 10.98 -4.40 -11.33
CA GLY A 341 10.60 -4.78 -12.69
C GLY A 341 11.69 -5.59 -13.36
N ARG A 342 12.10 -5.18 -14.57
CA ARG A 342 13.05 -5.92 -15.40
C ARG A 342 14.18 -5.00 -15.87
N ARG A 343 15.43 -5.42 -15.68
CA ARG A 343 16.61 -4.68 -16.19
C ARG A 343 16.73 -4.74 -17.72
N SER A 344 16.06 -5.69 -18.36
CA SER A 344 15.97 -5.80 -19.82
C SER A 344 14.67 -6.47 -20.21
N LEU A 345 13.87 -5.79 -21.03
CA LEU A 345 12.62 -6.32 -21.57
C LEU A 345 12.86 -7.37 -22.67
N ARG A 346 14.02 -7.37 -23.34
CA ARG A 346 14.34 -8.30 -24.43
C ARG A 346 14.36 -9.76 -24.01
N HIS A 347 14.65 -10.04 -22.74
CA HIS A 347 14.77 -11.40 -22.19
C HIS A 347 13.62 -11.75 -21.23
N SER A 348 12.47 -11.10 -21.40
CA SER A 348 11.35 -11.23 -20.47
C SER A 348 10.07 -11.61 -21.22
N GLN A 349 10.03 -12.80 -21.81
CA GLN A 349 8.87 -13.27 -22.59
C GLN A 349 7.61 -13.45 -21.73
N GLN A 350 7.79 -13.67 -20.43
CA GLN A 350 6.71 -13.83 -19.46
C GLN A 350 6.10 -12.51 -18.98
N PHE A 351 6.71 -11.38 -19.33
CA PHE A 351 6.16 -10.05 -19.03
C PHE A 351 5.94 -9.29 -20.33
N TYR A 352 4.80 -8.63 -20.46
CA TYR A 352 4.51 -7.73 -21.57
C TYR A 352 4.34 -6.30 -21.06
N VAL A 353 4.68 -5.34 -21.93
CA VAL A 353 4.57 -3.92 -21.62
C VAL A 353 3.46 -3.32 -22.46
N GLN A 354 2.61 -2.52 -21.83
CA GLN A 354 1.60 -1.70 -22.49
C GLN A 354 1.77 -0.23 -22.12
N THR A 355 1.32 0.67 -22.98
CA THR A 355 1.24 2.09 -22.65
C THR A 355 0.16 2.31 -21.61
N PHE A 356 0.47 3.04 -20.53
CA PHE A 356 -0.49 3.30 -19.46
C PHE A 356 -1.68 4.14 -19.95
N ALA A 357 -1.48 4.97 -20.98
CA ALA A 357 -2.52 5.77 -21.63
C ALA A 357 -3.67 4.93 -22.23
N ASN A 358 -3.49 3.62 -22.43
CA ASN A 358 -4.55 2.73 -22.91
C ASN A 358 -5.54 2.31 -21.81
N GLN A 359 -5.23 2.59 -20.54
CA GLN A 359 -6.10 2.27 -19.42
C GLN A 359 -7.26 3.26 -19.33
N THR A 360 -8.44 2.80 -18.94
CA THR A 360 -9.64 3.65 -18.76
C THR A 360 -9.46 4.71 -17.67
N PHE A 361 -8.52 4.49 -16.74
CA PHE A 361 -8.16 5.37 -15.63
C PHE A 361 -6.82 6.09 -15.86
N ALA A 362 -6.33 6.20 -17.10
CA ALA A 362 -5.04 6.84 -17.40
C ALA A 362 -4.93 8.30 -16.91
N GLY A 363 -6.05 9.02 -16.80
CA GLY A 363 -6.09 10.40 -16.29
C GLY A 363 -5.82 10.52 -14.79
N LEU A 364 -5.96 9.42 -14.03
CA LEU A 364 -5.88 9.42 -12.57
C LEU A 364 -4.54 9.96 -12.05
N GLU A 365 -3.43 9.74 -12.76
CA GLU A 365 -2.13 10.29 -12.34
C GLU A 365 -2.14 11.82 -12.28
N THR A 366 -2.71 12.46 -13.30
CA THR A 366 -2.79 13.92 -13.37
C THR A 366 -3.65 14.46 -12.22
N ASP A 367 -4.80 13.84 -11.96
CA ASP A 367 -5.69 14.24 -10.87
C ASP A 367 -5.00 14.11 -9.51
N LEU A 368 -4.30 13.00 -9.27
CA LEU A 368 -3.59 12.78 -8.01
C LEU A 368 -2.47 13.80 -7.77
N ARG A 369 -1.71 14.14 -8.81
CA ARG A 369 -0.66 15.17 -8.74
C ARG A 369 -1.25 16.55 -8.47
N TYR A 370 -2.38 16.87 -9.11
CA TYR A 370 -3.13 18.09 -8.83
C TYR A 370 -3.63 18.14 -7.39
N PHE A 371 -4.24 17.05 -6.90
CA PHE A 371 -4.74 16.98 -5.52
C PHE A 371 -3.62 17.07 -4.49
N ALA A 372 -2.47 16.43 -4.73
CA ALA A 372 -1.31 16.52 -3.86
C ALA A 372 -0.75 17.95 -3.80
N LYS A 373 -0.65 18.65 -4.93
CA LYS A 373 -0.28 20.09 -4.97
C LYS A 373 -1.27 20.95 -4.19
N HIS A 374 -2.57 20.68 -4.32
CA HIS A 374 -3.59 21.41 -3.58
C HIS A 374 -3.47 21.18 -2.07
N ALA A 375 -3.10 19.97 -1.63
CA ALA A 375 -2.90 19.67 -0.22
C ALA A 375 -1.84 20.56 0.44
N THR A 376 -0.78 20.96 -0.28
CA THR A 376 0.29 21.80 0.29
C THR A 376 -0.07 23.29 0.34
N GLN A 377 -1.21 23.68 -0.21
CA GLN A 377 -1.72 25.06 -0.24
C GLN A 377 -2.74 25.33 0.87
N LEU A 378 -3.17 24.29 1.58
CA LEU A 378 -4.03 24.32 2.77
C LEU A 378 -3.16 24.29 4.02
#